data_AF-A0A348FY86-F1
#
_entry.id   AF-A0A348FY86-F1
#
_cell.length_a   1.000
_cell.length_b   1.000
_cell.length_c   1.000
_cell.angle_alpha   90.00
_cell.angle_beta   90.00
_cell.angle_gamma   90.00
#
_symmetry.space_group_name_H-M   'P 1'
#
loop_
_entity.id
_entity.type
_entity.pdbx_description
1 polymer ?
#
loop_
_entity_poly.entity_id
_entity_poly.type
_entity_poly.pdbx_seq_one_letter_code
_entity_poly.pdbx_strand_id
1 'polypeptide(L)'
;MRPPFLPSPRATSVLIAAGFLAVGWAMYVRYLVIENSTVGLACEAGLATTMCGMRRIVTLLFNYSVFGWIALAAALAHLTRPHVALFALALVAGGIGVVLYNKELAALALGLLVISFARPAPAAA
;
A
#
# COMPACT_ATOMS: atom_id res chain seq x y z
N MET A 1 11.81 3.11 -27.52
CA MET A 1 11.64 2.57 -26.14
C MET A 1 11.44 3.75 -25.19
N ARG A 2 10.48 3.69 -24.27
CA ARG A 2 10.30 4.77 -23.27
C ARG A 2 11.44 4.69 -22.23
N PRO A 3 11.93 5.83 -21.72
CA PRO A 3 12.98 5.80 -20.70
C PRO A 3 12.48 5.09 -19.44
N PRO A 4 13.34 4.28 -18.78
CA PRO A 4 12.99 3.60 -17.54
C PRO A 4 12.69 4.63 -16.44
N PHE A 5 11.83 4.26 -15.48
CA PHE A 5 11.45 5.13 -14.38
C PHE A 5 12.66 5.42 -13.48
N LEU A 6 13.00 6.70 -13.32
CA LEU A 6 14.15 7.19 -12.57
C LEU A 6 13.70 8.35 -11.66
N PRO A 7 13.28 8.07 -10.41
CA PRO A 7 12.90 9.12 -9.48
C PRO A 7 14.12 9.96 -9.08
N SER A 8 13.91 11.26 -8.86
CA SER A 8 14.95 12.14 -8.33
C SER A 8 15.31 11.75 -6.88
N PRO A 9 16.52 12.09 -6.37
CA PRO A 9 16.91 11.73 -5.00
C PRO A 9 15.90 12.18 -3.93
N ARG A 10 15.36 13.40 -4.08
CA ARG A 10 14.32 13.92 -3.18
C ARG A 10 13.03 13.10 -3.27
N ALA A 11 12.61 12.74 -4.49
CA ALA A 11 11.43 11.89 -4.68
C ALA A 11 11.64 10.52 -4.04
N THR A 12 12.81 9.91 -4.18
CA THR A 12 13.14 8.62 -3.56
C THR A 12 13.07 8.69 -2.04
N SER A 13 13.63 9.73 -1.40
CA SER A 13 13.51 9.88 0.06
C SER A 13 12.06 10.01 0.52
N VAL A 14 11.24 10.75 -0.23
CA VAL A 14 9.80 10.89 0.06
C VAL A 14 9.08 9.55 -0.11
N LEU A 15 9.38 8.79 -1.17
CA LEU A 15 8.80 7.46 -1.40
C LEU A 15 9.15 6.48 -0.27
N ILE A 16 10.41 6.47 0.17
CA ILE A 16 10.86 5.64 1.29
C ILE A 16 10.11 6.01 2.57
N ALA A 17 10.05 7.30 2.91
CA ALA A 17 9.34 7.77 4.09
C ALA A 17 7.85 7.41 4.03
N ALA A 18 7.20 7.62 2.89
CA ALA A 18 5.80 7.27 2.67
C ALA A 18 5.55 5.76 2.83
N GLY A 19 6.43 4.91 2.29
CA GLY A 19 6.34 3.46 2.43
C GLY A 19 6.47 3.00 3.89
N PHE A 20 7.45 3.52 4.63
CA PHE A 20 7.62 3.19 6.04
C PHE A 20 6.43 3.66 6.90
N LEU A 21 5.95 4.88 6.67
CA LEU A 21 4.77 5.40 7.38
C LEU A 21 3.52 4.57 7.07
N ALA A 22 3.33 4.16 5.82
CA ALA A 22 2.20 3.34 5.40
C ALA A 22 2.20 1.96 6.08
N VAL A 23 3.34 1.26 6.06
CA VAL A 23 3.50 -0.05 6.71
C VAL A 23 3.39 0.07 8.23
N GLY A 24 4.04 1.07 8.83
CA GLY A 24 4.00 1.31 10.27
C GLY A 24 2.58 1.63 10.78
N TRP A 25 1.85 2.48 10.05
CA TRP A 25 0.44 2.74 10.32
C TRP A 25 -0.42 1.48 10.17
N ALA A 26 -0.20 0.69 9.13
CA ALA A 26 -0.95 -0.54 8.92
C ALA A 26 -0.68 -1.58 10.02
N MET A 27 0.56 -1.69 10.51
CA MET A 27 0.90 -2.52 11.68
C MET A 27 0.20 -2.02 12.94
N TYR A 28 0.23 -0.71 13.19
CA TYR A 28 -0.49 -0.11 14.31
C TYR A 28 -1.97 -0.48 14.28
N VAL A 29 -2.64 -0.29 13.15
CA VAL A 29 -4.07 -0.59 12.99
C VAL A 29 -4.34 -2.09 13.16
N ARG A 30 -3.53 -2.95 12.55
CA ARG A 30 -3.69 -4.40 12.66
C ARG A 30 -3.62 -4.87 14.12
N TYR A 31 -2.56 -4.52 14.82
CA TYR A 31 -2.29 -5.09 16.14
C TYR A 31 -3.05 -4.39 17.27
N LEU A 32 -3.18 -3.06 17.23
CA LEU A 32 -3.74 -2.31 18.35
C LEU A 32 -5.24 -2.04 18.21
N VAL A 33 -5.82 -2.20 17.01
CA VAL A 33 -7.21 -1.81 16.75
C VAL A 33 -8.05 -3.02 16.33
N ILE A 34 -7.54 -3.83 15.39
CA ILE A 34 -8.27 -5.00 14.88
C ILE A 34 -8.06 -6.21 15.80
N GLU A 35 -6.81 -6.58 16.07
CA GLU A 35 -6.46 -7.79 16.82
C GLU A 35 -6.53 -7.60 18.35
N ASN A 36 -6.66 -6.37 18.83
CA ASN A 36 -6.80 -6.09 20.26
C ASN A 36 -8.17 -6.54 20.79
N SER A 37 -8.18 -7.48 21.74
CA SER A 37 -9.39 -8.06 22.32
C SER A 37 -10.17 -7.07 23.18
N THR A 38 -9.48 -6.22 23.97
CA THR A 38 -10.11 -5.19 24.80
C THR A 38 -10.89 -4.20 23.92
N VAL A 39 -10.30 -3.78 22.79
CA VAL A 39 -10.97 -2.90 21.83
C VAL A 39 -12.17 -3.62 21.21
N GLY A 40 -12.02 -4.89 20.82
CA GLY A 40 -13.12 -5.68 20.23
C GLY A 40 -14.33 -5.78 21.15
N LEU A 41 -14.11 -6.17 22.40
CA LEU A 41 -15.16 -6.29 23.40
C LEU A 41 -15.83 -4.94 23.72
N ALA A 42 -15.04 -3.86 23.81
CA ALA A 42 -15.58 -2.53 24.02
C ALA A 42 -16.49 -2.07 22.85
N CYS A 43 -16.10 -2.37 21.61
CA CYS A 43 -16.91 -2.05 20.43
C CYS A 43 -18.18 -2.90 20.34
N GLU A 44 -18.11 -4.20 20.68
CA GLU A 44 -19.27 -5.09 20.72
C GLU A 44 -20.25 -4.72 21.85
N ALA A 45 -19.75 -4.21 22.97
CA ALA A 45 -20.56 -3.66 24.06
C ALA A 45 -21.26 -2.33 23.72
N GLY A 46 -21.11 -1.81 22.50
CA GLY A 46 -21.81 -0.62 22.02
C GLY A 46 -21.09 0.70 22.26
N LEU A 47 -19.81 0.69 22.63
CA LEU A 47 -19.05 1.92 22.88
C LEU A 47 -18.76 2.66 21.56
N ALA A 48 -19.36 3.84 21.38
CA ALA A 48 -19.20 4.66 20.17
C ALA A 48 -17.90 5.50 20.21
N THR A 49 -16.75 4.86 20.11
CA THR A 49 -15.45 5.55 20.00
C THR A 49 -14.97 5.65 18.56
N THR A 50 -14.06 6.60 18.30
CA THR A 50 -13.35 6.73 17.03
C THR A 50 -12.57 5.46 16.66
N MET A 51 -12.04 4.72 17.64
CA MET A 51 -11.37 3.43 17.42
C MET A 51 -12.33 2.36 16.89
N CYS A 52 -13.55 2.28 17.43
CA CYS A 52 -14.56 1.34 16.94
C CYS A 52 -15.02 1.67 15.51
N GLY A 53 -15.18 2.97 15.21
CA GLY A 53 -15.43 3.44 13.85
C GLY A 53 -14.31 3.04 12.89
N MET A 54 -13.06 3.28 13.28
CA MET A 54 -11.89 2.93 12.46
C MET A 54 -11.79 1.41 12.24
N ARG A 55 -11.96 0.59 13.29
CA ARG A 55 -12.01 -0.88 13.18
C ARG A 55 -13.03 -1.31 12.14
N ARG A 56 -14.27 -0.81 12.23
CA ARG A 56 -15.35 -1.15 11.29
C ARG A 56 -15.00 -0.75 9.85
N ILE A 57 -14.53 0.48 9.64
CA ILE A 57 -14.19 1.00 8.31
C ILE A 57 -13.06 0.16 7.70
N VAL A 58 -11.96 -0.02 8.43
CA VAL A 58 -10.79 -0.77 7.93
C VAL A 58 -11.17 -2.22 7.64
N THR A 59 -11.98 -2.86 8.49
CA THR A 59 -12.51 -4.20 8.25
C THR A 59 -13.34 -4.30 6.99
N LEU A 60 -14.21 -3.32 6.72
CA LEU A 60 -14.95 -3.29 5.46
C LEU A 60 -14.01 -3.11 4.26
N LEU A 61 -13.05 -2.19 4.33
CA LEU A 61 -12.13 -1.91 3.24
C LEU A 61 -11.27 -3.13 2.87
N PHE A 62 -10.75 -3.87 3.86
CA PHE A 62 -9.97 -5.06 3.56
C PHE A 62 -10.83 -6.24 3.12
N ASN A 63 -12.06 -6.40 3.63
CA ASN A 63 -12.97 -7.44 3.17
C ASN A 63 -13.27 -7.32 1.67
N TYR A 64 -13.42 -6.09 1.18
CA TYR A 64 -13.60 -5.81 -0.26
C TYR A 64 -12.29 -5.64 -1.04
N SER A 65 -11.15 -5.90 -0.41
CA SER A 65 -9.82 -5.75 -1.02
C SER A 65 -9.55 -4.40 -1.67
N VAL A 66 -10.11 -3.33 -1.10
CA VAL A 66 -10.03 -1.97 -1.66
C VAL A 66 -8.58 -1.51 -1.76
N PHE A 67 -7.76 -1.76 -0.74
CA PHE A 67 -6.33 -1.40 -0.76
C PHE A 67 -5.57 -2.13 -1.86
N GLY A 68 -5.84 -3.42 -2.05
CA GLY A 68 -5.24 -4.23 -3.10
C GLY A 68 -5.61 -3.75 -4.50
N TRP A 69 -6.89 -3.45 -4.74
CA TRP A 69 -7.37 -2.91 -6.02
C TRP A 69 -6.79 -1.55 -6.34
N ILE A 70 -6.74 -0.63 -5.36
CA ILE A 70 -6.12 0.69 -5.53
C ILE A 70 -4.64 0.53 -5.88
N ALA A 71 -3.91 -0.33 -5.15
CA ALA A 71 -2.50 -0.58 -5.40
C ALA A 71 -2.26 -1.12 -6.81
N LEU A 72 -3.05 -2.12 -7.22
CA LEU A 72 -2.92 -2.75 -8.54
C LEU A 72 -3.26 -1.78 -9.67
N ALA A 73 -4.36 -1.04 -9.56
CA ALA A 73 -4.75 -0.04 -10.55
C ALA A 73 -3.69 1.04 -10.70
N ALA A 74 -3.15 1.54 -9.59
CA ALA A 74 -2.07 2.53 -9.59
C ALA A 74 -0.77 1.97 -10.20
N ALA A 75 -0.41 0.73 -9.91
CA ALA A 75 0.77 0.07 -10.47
C ALA A 75 0.65 -0.13 -11.99
N LEU A 76 -0.50 -0.61 -12.47
CA LEU A 76 -0.76 -0.76 -13.91
C LEU A 76 -0.77 0.60 -14.62
N ALA A 77 -1.40 1.60 -14.02
CA ALA A 77 -1.37 2.97 -14.54
C ALA A 77 0.07 3.51 -14.61
N HIS A 78 0.89 3.26 -13.58
CA HIS A 78 2.30 3.65 -13.56
C HIS A 78 3.10 2.98 -14.68
N LEU A 79 2.86 1.70 -14.98
CA LEU A 79 3.54 1.00 -16.07
C LEU A 79 3.19 1.58 -17.45
N THR A 80 1.95 2.04 -17.64
CA THR A 80 1.54 2.70 -18.91
C THR A 80 2.01 4.14 -19.01
N ARG A 81 2.09 4.87 -17.88
CA ARG A 81 2.56 6.25 -17.78
C ARG A 81 3.43 6.42 -16.52
N PRO A 82 4.77 6.32 -16.65
CA PRO A 82 5.66 6.36 -15.49
C PRO A 82 5.60 7.73 -14.81
N HIS A 83 4.95 7.77 -13.65
CA HIS A 83 4.74 8.98 -12.85
C HIS A 83 4.99 8.69 -11.37
N VAL A 84 5.72 9.58 -10.69
CA VAL A 84 6.12 9.41 -9.28
C VAL A 84 4.91 9.31 -8.35
N ALA A 85 3.85 10.09 -8.59
CA ALA A 85 2.65 10.02 -7.74
C ALA A 85 1.89 8.69 -7.87
N LEU A 86 1.87 8.09 -9.06
CA LEU A 86 1.25 6.76 -9.25
C LEU A 86 2.08 5.67 -8.55
N PHE A 87 3.41 5.79 -8.61
CA PHE A 87 4.31 4.93 -7.86
C PHE A 87 4.08 5.07 -6.35
N ALA A 88 4.00 6.31 -5.83
CA ALA A 88 3.74 6.58 -4.42
C ALA A 88 2.40 6.00 -3.96
N LEU A 89 1.35 6.19 -4.75
CA LEU A 89 0.02 5.66 -4.46
C LEU A 89 0.03 4.13 -4.40
N ALA A 90 0.63 3.48 -5.40
CA ALA A 90 0.76 2.03 -5.44
C ALA A 90 1.62 1.50 -4.28
N LEU A 91 2.70 2.19 -3.92
CA LEU A 91 3.58 1.84 -2.81
C LEU A 91 2.86 1.94 -1.46
N VAL A 92 2.15 3.04 -1.21
CA VAL A 92 1.42 3.27 0.04
C VAL A 92 0.25 2.30 0.16
N ALA A 93 -0.60 2.20 -0.87
CA ALA A 93 -1.75 1.28 -0.86
C ALA A 93 -1.30 -0.19 -0.80
N GLY A 94 -0.23 -0.55 -1.52
CA GLY A 94 0.37 -1.88 -1.48
C GLY A 94 0.96 -2.22 -0.11
N GLY A 95 1.71 -1.30 0.50
CA GLY A 95 2.26 -1.47 1.84
C GLY A 95 1.18 -1.66 2.90
N ILE A 96 0.11 -0.87 2.83
CA ILE A 96 -1.07 -1.03 3.70
C ILE A 96 -1.75 -2.39 3.44
N GLY A 97 -2.01 -2.71 2.17
CA GLY A 97 -2.74 -3.91 1.77
C GLY A 97 -2.03 -5.21 2.13
N VAL A 98 -0.69 -5.29 2.02
CA VAL A 98 0.07 -6.48 2.43
C VAL A 98 -0.10 -6.75 3.93
N VAL A 99 -0.16 -5.71 4.75
CA VAL A 99 -0.29 -5.85 6.21
C VAL A 99 -1.75 -6.12 6.62
N LEU A 100 -2.72 -5.42 6.03
CA LEU A 100 -4.15 -5.49 6.39
C LEU A 100 -4.92 -6.60 5.67
N TYR A 101 -4.34 -7.78 5.49
CA TYR A 101 -5.01 -8.99 4.94
C TYR A 101 -5.30 -9.00 3.43
N ASN A 102 -4.85 -8.01 2.64
CA ASN A 102 -4.99 -7.99 1.16
C ASN A 102 -3.71 -8.43 0.44
N LYS A 103 -3.08 -9.48 0.95
CA LYS A 103 -1.72 -9.90 0.56
C LYS A 103 -1.54 -10.18 -0.93
N GLU A 104 -2.51 -10.81 -1.60
CA GLU A 104 -2.34 -11.28 -2.98
C GLU A 104 -2.25 -10.13 -3.99
N LEU A 105 -3.29 -9.30 -4.06
CA LEU A 105 -3.34 -8.15 -4.96
C LEU A 105 -2.25 -7.12 -4.62
N ALA A 106 -1.98 -6.92 -3.33
CA ALA A 106 -0.96 -5.98 -2.88
C ALA A 106 0.47 -6.46 -3.22
N ALA A 107 0.76 -7.76 -3.04
CA ALA A 107 2.05 -8.32 -3.43
C ALA A 107 2.27 -8.24 -4.95
N LEU A 108 1.23 -8.53 -5.74
CA LEU A 108 1.27 -8.37 -7.20
C LEU A 108 1.59 -6.93 -7.58
N ALA A 109 0.88 -5.95 -7.00
CA ALA A 109 1.10 -4.53 -7.27
C ALA A 109 2.54 -4.09 -6.94
N LEU A 110 3.07 -4.50 -5.79
CA LEU A 110 4.44 -4.18 -5.39
C LEU A 110 5.48 -4.86 -6.31
N GLY A 111 5.22 -6.10 -6.76
CA GLY A 111 6.05 -6.78 -7.76
C GLY A 111 6.08 -6.02 -9.09
N LEU A 112 4.95 -5.49 -9.54
CA LEU A 112 4.89 -4.63 -10.74
C LEU A 112 5.72 -3.34 -10.57
N LEU A 113 5.74 -2.75 -9.37
CA LEU A 113 6.61 -1.60 -9.09
C LEU A 113 8.09 -1.96 -9.18
N VAL A 114 8.51 -3.14 -8.72
CA VAL A 114 9.91 -3.59 -8.88
C VAL A 114 10.28 -3.68 -10.36
N ILE A 115 9.39 -4.23 -11.20
CA ILE A 115 9.60 -4.33 -12.64
C ILE A 115 9.76 -2.95 -13.31
N SER A 116 9.17 -1.88 -12.76
CA SER A 116 9.33 -0.52 -13.30
C SER A 116 10.78 -0.02 -13.31
N PHE A 117 11.66 -0.62 -12.49
CA PHE A 117 13.09 -0.32 -12.45
C PHE A 117 13.94 -1.19 -13.40
N ALA A 118 13.34 -2.15 -14.10
CA ALA A 118 14.06 -2.99 -15.04
C ALA A 118 14.70 -2.14 -16.15
N ARG A 119 16.03 -2.23 -16.28
CA ARG A 119 16.80 -1.54 -17.32
C ARG A 119 17.16 -2.54 -18.43
N PRO A 120 17.03 -2.16 -19.71
CA PRO A 120 17.59 -2.97 -20.80
C PRO A 120 19.10 -3.14 -20.59
N ALA A 121 19.61 -4.36 -20.78
CA ALA A 121 21.06 -4.58 -20.81
C ALA A 121 21.67 -3.75 -21.96
N PRO A 122 22.88 -3.17 -21.79
CA PRO A 122 23.58 -2.54 -22.88
C PRO A 122 23.69 -3.55 -24.03
N ALA A 123 23.27 -3.15 -25.24
CA ALA A 123 23.54 -3.98 -26.42
C ALA A 123 25.05 -4.09 -26.55
N ALA A 124 25.58 -5.31 -26.41
CA ALA A 124 26.99 -5.58 -26.72
C ALA A 124 27.22 -5.20 -28.18
N ALA A 125 28.17 -4.29 -28.40
CA ALA A 125 28.59 -3.82 -29.71
C ALA A 125 29.43 -4.89 -30.43
#